data_AF-A0A2E0M5E8-F1
#
_entry.id   AF-A0A2E0M5E8-F1
#
_cell.length_a   1.000
_cell.length_b   1.000
_cell.length_c   1.000
_cell.angle_alpha   90.00
_cell.angle_beta   90.00
_cell.angle_gamma   90.00
#
_symmetry.space_group_name_H-M   'P 1'
#
loop_
_entity.id
_entity.type
_entity.pdbx_description
1 polymer ?
#
loop_
_entity_poly.entity_id
_entity_poly.type
_entity_poly.pdbx_seq_one_letter_code
_entity_poly.pdbx_strand_id
1 'polypeptide(L)'
;MATTCYEYMYENAEYKEIDSRTSGLHKQIRDLEQEQKQAMFKSQALMAGIDVVRSHMWNLEDVPKSVDKALEKYTTECSDCWFGTFGSCLDSMRDQVVTLATVVHNRKIDIDTINAQIEEISKVKDTLGDKLRAEFHAKEEAVATSF
;
A
#
# COMPACT_ATOMS: atom_id res chain seq x y z
N MET A 1 14.48 31.30 -31.05
CA MET A 1 15.10 30.02 -30.67
C MET A 1 14.38 28.95 -31.46
N ALA A 2 15.10 28.00 -32.06
CA ALA A 2 14.45 26.87 -32.73
C ALA A 2 13.77 26.01 -31.65
N THR A 3 12.47 25.80 -31.77
CA THR A 3 11.72 24.88 -30.92
C THR A 3 12.30 23.49 -31.11
N THR A 4 12.73 22.84 -30.03
CA THR A 4 13.21 21.46 -30.10
C THR A 4 12.04 20.51 -30.34
N CYS A 5 12.31 19.34 -30.93
CA CYS A 5 11.30 18.30 -31.10
C CYS A 5 10.59 17.94 -29.77
N TYR A 6 11.31 17.99 -28.65
CA TYR A 6 10.77 17.74 -27.32
C TYR A 6 9.79 18.84 -26.87
N GLU A 7 10.13 20.11 -27.08
CA GLU A 7 9.25 21.24 -26.78
C GLU A 7 7.97 21.18 -27.65
N TYR A 8 8.11 20.85 -28.94
CA TYR A 8 6.97 20.66 -29.85
C TYR A 8 6.01 19.56 -29.35
N MET A 9 6.54 18.45 -28.86
CA MET A 9 5.73 17.37 -28.28
C MET A 9 5.01 17.80 -26.99
N TYR A 10 5.69 18.55 -26.12
CA TYR A 10 5.11 19.00 -24.85
C TYR A 10 4.13 20.17 -24.98
N GLU A 11 4.14 20.88 -26.11
CA GLU A 11 3.10 21.84 -26.48
C GLU A 11 1.81 21.15 -26.95
N ASN A 12 1.88 19.88 -27.36
CA ASN A 12 0.69 19.11 -27.72
C ASN A 12 -0.16 18.81 -26.46
N ALA A 13 -1.42 19.26 -26.48
CA ALA A 13 -2.32 19.16 -25.34
C ALA A 13 -2.60 17.70 -24.92
N GLU A 14 -2.77 16.79 -25.89
CA GLU A 14 -3.03 15.37 -25.64
C GLU A 14 -1.81 14.69 -25.01
N TYR A 15 -0.61 14.95 -25.54
CA TYR A 15 0.64 14.42 -25.00
C TYR A 15 0.87 14.87 -23.55
N LYS A 16 0.60 16.15 -23.26
CA LYS A 16 0.69 16.73 -21.91
C LYS A 16 -0.37 16.16 -20.95
N GLU A 17 -1.59 15.94 -21.43
CA GLU A 17 -2.66 15.33 -20.64
C GLU A 17 -2.30 13.89 -20.23
N ILE A 18 -1.79 13.10 -21.18
CA ILE A 18 -1.30 11.73 -20.94
C ILE A 18 -0.18 11.72 -19.88
N ASP A 19 0.76 12.66 -19.95
CA ASP A 19 1.87 12.77 -18.99
C ASP A 19 1.39 13.14 -17.58
N SER A 20 0.44 14.09 -17.50
CA SER A 20 -0.21 14.49 -16.26
C SER A 20 -0.98 13.34 -15.62
N ARG A 21 -1.76 12.60 -16.44
CA ARG A 21 -2.51 11.41 -15.99
C ARG A 21 -1.58 10.34 -15.44
N THR A 22 -0.48 10.05 -16.14
CA THR A 22 0.53 9.07 -15.71
C THR A 22 1.16 9.47 -14.37
N SER A 23 1.50 10.75 -14.22
CA SER A 23 2.02 11.30 -12.96
C SER A 23 1.01 11.15 -11.80
N GLY A 24 -0.28 11.36 -12.09
CA GLY A 24 -1.38 11.15 -11.13
C GLY A 24 -1.50 9.69 -10.68
N LEU A 25 -1.41 8.73 -11.60
CA LEU A 25 -1.43 7.30 -11.29
C LEU A 25 -0.22 6.87 -10.45
N HIS A 26 0.98 7.36 -10.75
CA HIS A 26 2.15 7.11 -9.91
C HIS A 26 2.01 7.69 -8.50
N LYS A 27 1.32 8.83 -8.35
CA LYS A 27 1.01 9.37 -7.02
C LYS A 27 0.07 8.43 -6.27
N GLN A 28 -0.98 7.94 -6.90
CA GLN A 28 -1.91 6.98 -6.30
C GLN A 28 -1.18 5.69 -5.85
N ILE A 29 -0.26 5.17 -6.66
CA ILE A 29 0.56 4.01 -6.26
C ILE A 29 1.33 4.30 -4.97
N ARG A 30 2.01 5.45 -4.87
CA ARG A 30 2.76 5.81 -3.66
C ARG A 30 1.87 5.91 -2.42
N ASP A 31 0.67 6.44 -2.57
CA ASP A 31 -0.29 6.53 -1.47
C ASP A 31 -0.74 5.12 -1.02
N LEU A 32 -1.04 4.22 -1.97
CA LEU A 32 -1.40 2.82 -1.68
C LEU A 32 -0.24 2.04 -1.05
N GLU A 33 0.99 2.22 -1.52
CA GLU A 33 2.19 1.61 -0.92
C GLU A 33 2.39 2.08 0.52
N GLN A 34 2.09 3.34 0.80
CA GLN A 34 2.18 3.89 2.15
C GLN A 34 1.13 3.27 3.08
N GLU A 35 -0.11 3.11 2.62
CA GLU A 35 -1.16 2.39 3.36
C GLU A 35 -0.75 0.93 3.63
N GLN A 36 -0.19 0.26 2.63
CA GLN A 36 0.30 -1.11 2.75
C GLN A 36 1.38 -1.23 3.83
N LYS A 37 2.38 -0.34 3.81
CA LYS A 37 3.44 -0.28 4.83
C LYS A 37 2.87 -0.07 6.23
N GLN A 38 1.93 0.87 6.39
CA GLN A 38 1.29 1.13 7.68
C GLN A 38 0.53 -0.10 8.20
N ALA A 39 -0.19 -0.81 7.33
CA ALA A 39 -0.89 -2.04 7.71
C ALA A 39 0.09 -3.14 8.15
N MET A 40 1.20 -3.31 7.44
CA MET A 40 2.26 -4.25 7.83
C MET A 40 2.87 -3.91 9.19
N PHE A 41 3.21 -2.64 9.44
CA PHE A 41 3.74 -2.23 10.74
C PHE A 41 2.76 -2.48 11.89
N LYS A 42 1.48 -2.17 11.68
CA LYS A 42 0.42 -2.47 12.66
C LYS A 42 0.32 -3.97 12.92
N SER A 43 0.39 -4.79 11.88
CA SER A 43 0.36 -6.25 11.99
C SER A 43 1.55 -6.76 12.81
N GLN A 44 2.75 -6.24 12.57
CA GLN A 44 3.95 -6.64 13.31
C GLN A 44 3.84 -6.26 14.79
N ALA A 45 3.41 -5.04 15.10
CA ALA A 45 3.18 -4.60 16.47
C ALA A 45 2.13 -5.48 17.17
N LEU A 46 1.06 -5.85 16.46
CA LEU A 46 0.01 -6.69 17.01
C LEU A 46 0.48 -8.12 17.27
N MET A 47 1.30 -8.69 16.39
CA MET A 47 1.93 -10.00 16.62
C MET A 47 2.84 -10.00 17.84
N ALA A 48 3.65 -8.95 18.04
CA ALA A 48 4.44 -8.82 19.27
C ALA A 48 3.55 -8.71 20.51
N GLY A 49 2.42 -7.99 20.42
CA GLY A 49 1.43 -7.92 21.49
C GLY A 49 0.80 -9.29 21.80
N ILE A 50 0.50 -10.10 20.78
CA ILE A 50 -0.02 -11.47 20.93
C ILE A 50 0.94 -12.31 21.76
N ASP A 51 2.25 -12.22 21.51
CA ASP A 51 3.25 -12.99 22.26
C ASP A 51 3.31 -12.56 23.74
N VAL A 52 3.23 -11.26 24.01
CA VAL A 52 3.17 -10.71 25.37
C VAL A 52 1.93 -11.19 26.11
N VAL A 53 0.74 -11.05 25.51
CA VAL A 53 -0.53 -11.48 26.12
C VAL A 53 -0.52 -13.00 26.36
N ARG A 54 0.01 -13.78 25.41
CA ARG A 54 0.13 -15.23 25.56
C ARG A 54 1.05 -15.59 26.72
N SER A 55 2.20 -14.92 26.85
CA SER A 55 3.11 -15.14 27.98
C SER A 55 2.43 -14.85 29.31
N HIS A 56 1.69 -13.73 29.42
CA HIS A 56 0.94 -13.39 30.64
C HIS A 56 -0.17 -14.39 30.96
N MET A 57 -0.87 -14.89 29.95
CA MET A 57 -1.92 -15.89 30.11
C MET A 57 -1.39 -17.17 30.79
N TRP A 58 -0.23 -17.67 30.36
CA TRP A 58 0.38 -18.87 30.95
C TRP A 58 1.06 -18.60 32.30
N ASN A 59 1.65 -17.41 32.51
CA ASN A 59 2.25 -17.05 33.80
C ASN A 59 1.23 -17.02 34.96
N LEU A 60 -0.05 -16.79 34.66
CA LEU A 60 -1.14 -16.82 35.64
C LEU A 60 -1.68 -18.23 35.91
N GLU A 61 -1.30 -19.23 35.12
CA GLU A 61 -1.66 -20.63 35.35
C GLU A 61 -0.63 -21.32 36.29
N ASP A 62 0.63 -20.89 36.24
CA ASP A 62 1.74 -21.46 37.02
C ASP A 62 1.87 -20.91 38.45
N VAL A 63 0.96 -20.05 38.91
CA VAL A 63 1.03 -19.50 40.27
C VAL A 63 0.66 -20.53 41.34
N PRO A 64 1.33 -20.54 42.51
CA PRO A 64 0.96 -21.44 43.60
C PRO A 64 -0.51 -21.28 44.01
N LYS A 65 -1.21 -22.39 44.30
CA LYS A 65 -2.64 -22.38 44.69
C LYS A 65 -2.99 -21.44 45.85
N SER A 66 -2.05 -21.17 46.76
CA SER A 66 -2.24 -20.22 47.85
C SER A 66 -2.33 -18.77 47.36
N VAL A 67 -1.58 -18.44 46.31
CA VAL A 67 -1.60 -17.13 45.65
C VAL A 67 -2.85 -17.02 44.79
N ASP A 68 -3.20 -18.06 44.03
CA ASP A 68 -4.41 -18.09 43.20
C ASP A 68 -5.68 -17.84 44.03
N LYS A 69 -5.85 -18.56 45.15
CA LYS A 69 -6.97 -18.32 46.09
C LYS A 69 -6.98 -16.93 46.71
N ALA A 70 -5.81 -16.34 46.94
CA ALA A 70 -5.73 -14.97 47.43
C ALA A 70 -6.18 -13.99 46.34
N LEU A 71 -5.71 -14.17 45.11
CA LEU A 71 -6.11 -13.38 43.95
C LEU A 71 -7.61 -13.47 43.69
N GLU A 72 -8.19 -14.68 43.70
CA GLU A 72 -9.63 -14.89 43.56
C GLU A 72 -10.42 -14.16 44.65
N LYS A 73 -9.96 -14.22 45.91
CA LYS A 73 -10.60 -13.51 47.02
C LYS A 73 -10.61 -11.99 46.85
N TYR A 74 -9.56 -11.41 46.27
CA TYR A 74 -9.44 -9.95 46.08
C TYR A 74 -10.04 -9.45 44.76
N THR A 75 -9.97 -10.26 43.71
CA THR A 75 -10.40 -9.89 42.35
C THR A 75 -11.80 -10.41 41.99
N THR A 76 -12.34 -11.35 42.78
CA THR A 76 -13.59 -12.07 42.54
C THR A 76 -13.62 -12.94 41.28
N GLU A 77 -12.48 -13.05 40.58
CA GLU A 77 -12.34 -13.85 39.37
C GLU A 77 -11.38 -15.02 39.58
N CYS A 78 -11.76 -16.17 39.03
CA CYS A 78 -10.97 -17.40 39.08
C CYS A 78 -9.84 -17.38 38.04
N SER A 79 -8.79 -18.19 38.24
CA SER A 79 -7.70 -18.34 37.26
C SER A 79 -8.20 -18.72 35.86
N ASP A 80 -9.15 -19.66 35.76
CA ASP A 80 -9.79 -20.05 34.49
C ASP A 80 -10.53 -18.87 33.82
N CYS A 81 -11.10 -17.97 34.63
CA CYS A 81 -11.84 -16.79 34.18
C CYS A 81 -10.89 -15.78 33.53
N TRP A 82 -9.75 -15.51 34.19
CA TRP A 82 -8.66 -14.70 33.65
C TRP A 82 -8.09 -15.31 32.38
N PHE A 83 -7.81 -16.62 32.40
CA PHE A 83 -7.27 -17.35 31.25
C PHE A 83 -8.21 -17.25 30.04
N GLY A 84 -9.51 -17.45 30.24
CA GLY A 84 -10.52 -17.30 29.19
C GLY A 84 -10.61 -15.87 28.62
N THR A 85 -10.46 -14.86 29.47
CA THR A 85 -10.44 -13.45 29.05
C THR A 85 -9.22 -13.17 28.17
N PHE A 86 -8.02 -13.56 28.61
CA PHE A 86 -6.80 -13.40 27.81
C PHE A 86 -6.87 -14.22 26.51
N GLY A 87 -7.43 -15.43 26.54
CA GLY A 87 -7.67 -16.24 25.35
C GLY A 87 -8.55 -15.54 24.32
N SER A 88 -9.68 -14.96 24.77
CA SER A 88 -10.59 -14.19 23.90
C SER A 88 -9.91 -12.94 23.32
N CYS A 89 -9.08 -12.26 24.11
CA CYS A 89 -8.26 -11.15 23.63
C CYS A 89 -7.27 -11.60 22.55
N LEU A 90 -6.57 -12.74 22.75
CA LEU A 90 -5.63 -13.29 21.77
C LEU A 90 -6.32 -13.60 20.44
N ASP A 91 -7.51 -14.19 20.47
CA ASP A 91 -8.26 -14.50 19.26
C ASP A 91 -8.69 -13.23 18.53
N SER A 92 -9.19 -12.23 19.25
CA SER A 92 -9.53 -10.91 18.68
C SER A 92 -8.30 -10.24 18.03
N MET A 93 -7.13 -10.34 18.65
CA MET A 93 -5.89 -9.81 18.09
C MET A 93 -5.47 -10.56 16.82
N ARG A 94 -5.62 -11.90 16.80
CA ARG A 94 -5.32 -12.73 15.62
C ARG A 94 -6.25 -12.38 14.45
N ASP A 95 -7.54 -12.22 14.70
CA ASP A 95 -8.51 -11.81 13.68
C ASP A 95 -8.17 -10.45 13.09
N GLN A 96 -7.71 -9.52 13.92
CA GLN A 96 -7.27 -8.21 13.47
C GLN A 96 -5.96 -8.28 12.65
N VAL A 97 -5.05 -9.22 12.94
CA VAL A 97 -3.88 -9.50 12.08
C VAL A 97 -4.33 -9.99 10.70
N VAL A 98 -5.28 -10.93 10.64
CA VAL A 98 -5.84 -11.44 9.36
C VAL A 98 -6.50 -10.31 8.56
N THR A 99 -7.23 -9.44 9.23
CA THR A 99 -7.84 -8.25 8.60
C THR A 99 -6.77 -7.33 8.00
N LEU A 100 -5.69 -7.06 8.72
CA LEU A 100 -4.58 -6.23 8.22
C LEU A 100 -3.87 -6.88 7.04
N ALA A 101 -3.65 -8.21 7.07
CA ALA A 101 -3.09 -8.96 5.95
C ALA A 101 -3.98 -8.86 4.69
N THR A 102 -5.30 -8.89 4.87
CA THR A 102 -6.27 -8.71 3.78
C THR A 102 -6.17 -7.30 3.18
N VAL A 103 -6.02 -6.26 4.01
CA VAL A 103 -5.77 -4.90 3.53
C VAL A 103 -4.48 -4.84 2.69
N VAL A 104 -3.38 -5.42 3.19
CA VAL A 104 -2.10 -5.48 2.47
C VAL A 104 -2.24 -6.14 1.10
N HIS A 105 -2.99 -7.25 1.04
CA HIS A 105 -3.25 -7.99 -0.20
C HIS A 105 -4.08 -7.17 -1.18
N ASN A 106 -5.19 -6.58 -0.73
CA ASN A 106 -6.06 -5.78 -1.59
C ASN A 106 -5.31 -4.56 -2.16
N ARG A 107 -4.48 -3.89 -1.35
CA ARG A 107 -3.64 -2.78 -1.85
C ARG A 107 -2.64 -3.23 -2.91
N LYS A 108 -2.11 -4.45 -2.83
CA LYS A 108 -1.26 -5.00 -3.89
C LYS A 108 -2.03 -5.16 -5.21
N ILE A 109 -3.26 -5.67 -5.15
CA ILE A 109 -4.13 -5.81 -6.33
C ILE A 109 -4.44 -4.44 -6.94
N ASP A 110 -4.76 -3.45 -6.10
CA ASP A 110 -5.03 -2.08 -6.55
C ASP A 110 -3.81 -1.50 -7.28
N ILE A 111 -2.61 -1.65 -6.71
CA ILE A 111 -1.34 -1.21 -7.31
C ILE A 111 -1.09 -1.91 -8.66
N ASP A 112 -1.29 -3.23 -8.74
CA ASP A 112 -1.08 -3.99 -9.98
C ASP A 112 -2.04 -3.57 -11.08
N THR A 113 -3.28 -3.28 -10.72
CA THR A 113 -4.28 -2.72 -11.64
C THR A 113 -3.83 -1.37 -12.18
N ILE A 114 -3.32 -0.48 -11.33
CA ILE A 114 -2.83 0.83 -11.76
C ILE A 114 -1.58 0.69 -12.63
N ASN A 115 -0.67 -0.23 -12.31
CA ASN A 115 0.51 -0.48 -13.14
C ASN A 115 0.13 -0.94 -14.55
N ALA A 116 -0.86 -1.84 -14.68
CA ALA A 116 -1.39 -2.24 -15.99
C ALA A 116 -1.99 -1.05 -16.76
N GLN A 117 -2.70 -0.15 -16.07
CA GLN A 117 -3.20 1.09 -16.70
C GLN A 117 -2.07 1.99 -17.19
N ILE A 118 -1.00 2.15 -16.40
CA ILE A 118 0.18 2.94 -16.78
C ILE A 118 0.85 2.34 -18.02
N GLU A 119 0.96 1.01 -18.10
CA GLU A 119 1.54 0.33 -19.26
C GLU A 119 0.76 0.64 -20.55
N GLU A 120 -0.57 0.53 -20.51
CA GLU A 120 -1.42 0.85 -21.65
C GLU A 120 -1.35 2.33 -22.05
N ILE A 121 -1.36 3.23 -21.07
CA ILE A 121 -1.19 4.68 -21.31
C ILE A 121 0.19 4.98 -21.91
N SER A 122 1.23 4.27 -21.48
CA SER A 122 2.59 4.45 -22.00
C SER A 122 2.68 4.06 -23.48
N LYS A 123 2.04 2.96 -23.90
CA LYS A 123 1.94 2.56 -25.32
C LYS A 123 1.27 3.65 -26.17
N VAL A 124 0.19 4.24 -25.66
CA VAL A 124 -0.50 5.36 -26.33
C VAL A 124 0.41 6.59 -26.41
N LYS A 125 1.09 6.93 -25.32
CA LYS A 125 2.04 8.04 -25.25
C LYS A 125 3.16 7.89 -26.27
N ASP A 126 3.75 6.71 -26.37
CA ASP A 126 4.85 6.43 -27.29
C ASP A 126 4.39 6.56 -28.74
N THR A 127 3.22 5.99 -29.07
CA THR A 127 2.62 6.10 -30.41
C THR A 127 2.34 7.56 -30.80
N LEU A 128 1.79 8.35 -29.88
CA LEU A 128 1.55 9.77 -30.10
C LEU A 128 2.88 10.52 -30.24
N GLY A 129 3.87 10.21 -29.41
CA GLY A 129 5.18 10.80 -29.45
C GLY A 129 5.88 10.55 -30.78
N ASP A 130 5.82 9.33 -31.32
CA ASP A 130 6.38 9.00 -32.63
C ASP A 130 5.72 9.78 -33.77
N LYS A 131 4.39 9.94 -33.73
CA LYS A 131 3.67 10.78 -34.70
C LYS A 131 4.13 12.23 -34.64
N LEU A 132 4.18 12.81 -33.44
CA LEU A 132 4.59 14.20 -33.24
C LEU A 132 6.05 14.44 -33.65
N ARG A 133 6.95 13.47 -33.40
CA ARG A 133 8.33 13.49 -33.87
C ARG A 133 8.42 13.50 -35.39
N ALA A 134 7.68 12.62 -36.05
CA ALA A 134 7.65 12.56 -37.52
C ALA A 134 7.10 13.85 -38.13
N GLU A 135 6.03 14.41 -37.55
CA GLU A 135 5.46 15.70 -37.97
C GLU A 135 6.46 16.86 -37.82
N PHE A 136 7.21 16.90 -36.72
CA PHE A 136 8.21 17.92 -36.48
C PHE A 136 9.32 17.88 -37.54
N HIS A 137 9.90 16.71 -37.80
CA HIS A 137 10.95 16.56 -38.81
C HIS A 137 10.46 16.84 -40.23
N ALA A 138 9.23 16.40 -40.58
CA ALA A 138 8.64 16.73 -41.87
C ALA A 138 8.47 18.25 -42.07
N LYS A 139 8.12 18.98 -41.00
CA LYS A 139 8.05 20.46 -41.02
C LYS A 139 9.43 21.09 -41.18
N GLU A 140 10.46 20.59 -40.50
CA GLU A 140 11.83 21.07 -40.67
C GLU A 140 12.34 20.87 -42.10
N GLU A 141 12.10 19.70 -42.70
CA GLU A 141 12.50 19.40 -44.08
C GLU A 141 11.75 20.26 -45.11
N ALA A 142 10.46 20.48 -44.92
CA ALA A 142 9.66 21.36 -45.77
C ALA A 142 10.16 22.82 -45.73
N VAL A 143 10.55 23.31 -44.55
CA VAL A 143 11.15 24.64 -44.42
C VAL A 143 12.52 24.68 -45.11
N ALA A 144 13.36 23.67 -44.91
CA ALA A 144 14.70 23.60 -45.51
C ALA A 144 14.69 23.52 -47.05
N THR A 145 13.65 22.94 -47.66
CA THR A 145 13.49 22.81 -49.11
C THR A 145 12.75 23.97 -49.78
N SER A 146 12.23 24.91 -48.99
CA SER A 146 11.53 26.11 -49.47
C SER A 146 12.42 27.35 -49.65
N PHE A 147 13.73 27.20 -49.41
CA PHE A 147 14.79 28.19 -49.65
C PHE A 147 15.74 27.73 -50.75
#